data_AF-A0A7W0TSS6-F1
#
_entry.id   AF-A0A7W0TSS6-F1
#
_cell.length_a   1.000
_cell.length_b   1.000
_cell.length_c   1.000
_cell.angle_alpha   90.00
_cell.angle_beta   90.00
_cell.angle_gamma   90.00
#
_symmetry.space_group_name_H-M   'P 1'
#
loop_
_entity.id
_entity.type
_entity.pdbx_description
1 polymer ?
#
loop_
_entity_poly.entity_id
_entity_poly.type
_entity_poly.pdbx_seq_one_letter_code
_entity_poly.pdbx_strand_id
1 'polypeptide(L)' 'MERILSRAAEIGRFHTGAPFVGTESVLRALVEDSDGIAAQVLGELGVAERVAERLDDIMSSDNYRTHSTKVSPTPRTD' A
#
# COMPACT_ATOMS: atom_id res chain seq x y z
N MET A 1 -13.66 8.06 1.99
CA MET A 1 -12.41 7.66 2.68
C MET A 1 -12.53 6.31 3.38
N GLU A 2 -13.66 6.00 4.03
CA GLU A 2 -13.89 4.69 4.69
C GLU A 2 -13.64 3.48 3.78
N ARG A 3 -14.08 3.54 2.51
CA ARG A 3 -13.81 2.51 1.49
C ARG A 3 -12.32 2.21 1.26
N ILE A 4 -11.47 3.23 1.30
CA ILE A 4 -10.02 3.09 1.07
C ILE A 4 -9.34 2.41 2.23
N LEU A 5 -9.72 2.77 3.46
CA LEU A 5 -9.13 2.16 4.66
C LEU A 5 -9.53 0.69 4.78
N SER A 6 -10.78 0.36 4.47
CA SER A 6 -11.23 -1.03 4.40
C SER A 6 -10.46 -1.81 3.33
N ARG A 7 -10.30 -1.23 2.14
CA ARG A 7 -9.52 -1.85 1.05
C ARG A 7 -8.05 -2.05 1.42
N ALA A 8 -7.43 -1.05 2.05
CA ALA A 8 -6.05 -1.15 2.52
C ALA A 8 -5.87 -2.26 3.57
N ALA A 9 -6.86 -2.46 4.44
CA ALA A 9 -6.85 -3.55 5.42
C ALA A 9 -6.95 -4.94 4.78
N GLU A 10 -7.75 -5.09 3.72
CA GLU A 10 -7.81 -6.32 2.93
C GLU A 10 -6.47 -6.61 2.25
N ILE A 11 -5.87 -5.60 1.62
CA ILE A 11 -4.58 -5.69 0.93
C ILE A 11 -3.48 -6.11 1.92
N GLY A 12 -3.35 -5.41 3.06
CA GLY A 12 -2.34 -5.74 4.07
C GLY A 12 -2.49 -7.16 4.62
N ARG A 13 -3.73 -7.60 4.89
CA ARG A 13 -4.03 -8.97 5.31
C ARG A 13 -3.67 -9.99 4.23
N PHE A 14 -3.96 -9.70 2.97
CA PHE A 14 -3.67 -10.60 1.86
C PHE A 14 -2.17 -10.88 1.71
N HIS A 15 -1.33 -9.85 1.85
CA HIS A 15 0.10 -9.99 1.68
C HIS A 15 0.85 -10.48 2.92
N THR A 16 0.41 -10.10 4.12
CA THR A 16 1.14 -10.40 5.38
C THR A 16 0.53 -11.54 6.19
N GLY A 17 -0.71 -11.94 5.89
CA GLY A 17 -1.48 -12.89 6.71
C GLY A 17 -1.93 -12.33 8.08
N ALA A 18 -1.61 -11.08 8.40
CA ALA A 18 -1.89 -10.43 9.69
C ALA A 18 -2.76 -9.17 9.49
N PRO A 19 -3.45 -8.66 10.54
CA PRO A 19 -4.19 -7.39 10.47
C PRO A 19 -3.25 -6.18 10.49
N PHE A 20 -2.25 -6.15 9.62
CA PHE A 20 -1.27 -5.07 9.49
C PHE A 20 -1.62 -4.19 8.28
N VAL A 21 -1.65 -2.87 8.49
CA VAL A 21 -1.88 -1.87 7.43
C VAL A 21 -0.64 -1.00 7.33
N GLY A 22 0.16 -1.23 6.28
CA GLY A 22 1.33 -0.41 5.95
C GLY A 22 0.96 0.78 5.07
N THR A 23 1.92 1.68 4.86
CA THR A 23 1.77 2.80 3.93
C THR A 23 1.56 2.34 2.50
N GLU A 24 2.13 1.20 2.14
CA GLU A 24 2.02 0.56 0.83
C GLU A 24 0.59 0.10 0.59
N SER A 25 -0.08 -0.48 1.59
CA SER A 25 -1.46 -0.96 1.47
C SER A 25 -2.43 0.20 1.27
N VAL A 26 -2.20 1.32 1.98
CA VAL A 26 -3.01 2.54 1.80
C VAL A 26 -2.77 3.17 0.44
N LEU A 27 -1.50 3.30 0.03
CA LEU A 27 -1.17 3.87 -1.28
C LEU A 27 -1.68 2.98 -2.43
N ARG A 28 -1.60 1.65 -2.29
CA ARG A 28 -2.17 0.70 -3.25
C ARG A 28 -3.68 0.84 -3.36
N ALA A 29 -4.39 0.93 -2.23
CA ALA A 29 -5.83 1.16 -2.23
C ALA A 29 -6.21 2.50 -2.90
N LEU A 30 -5.39 3.54 -2.73
CA LEU A 30 -5.58 4.84 -3.39
C LEU A 30 -5.30 4.81 -4.90
N VAL A 31 -4.34 4.00 -5.34
CA VAL A 31 -4.03 3.81 -6.77
C VAL A 31 -5.08 2.93 -7.47
N GLU A 32 -5.59 1.92 -6.77
CA GLU A 32 -6.68 1.06 -7.27
C GLU A 32 -8.03 1.78 -7.34
N ASP A 33 -8.23 2.83 -6.55
CA ASP A 33 -9.42 3.70 -6.62
C ASP A 33 -9.29 4.69 -7.77
N SER A 34 -9.56 4.22 -8.99
CA SER A 34 -9.41 4.98 -10.24
C SER A 34 -10.23 6.28 -10.31
N ASP A 35 -11.30 6.38 -9.53
CA ASP A 35 -12.16 7.58 -9.44
C ASP A 35 -11.72 8.56 -8.34
N GLY A 36 -10.66 8.23 -7.59
CA GLY A 36 -10.17 9.01 -6.48
C GLY A 36 -9.23 10.15 -6.88
N ILE A 37 -9.20 11.22 -6.07
CA ILE A 37 -8.30 12.37 -6.25
C ILE A 37 -6.83 11.93 -6.33
N ALA A 38 -6.44 10.90 -5.58
CA ALA A 38 -5.07 10.37 -5.60
C ALA A 38 -4.71 9.77 -6.96
N ALA A 39 -5.60 8.95 -7.55
CA ALA A 39 -5.40 8.39 -8.88
C ALA A 39 -5.33 9.48 -9.96
N GLN A 40 -6.19 10.51 -9.86
CA GLN A 40 -6.15 11.66 -10.76
C GLN A 40 -4.80 12.39 -10.67
N VAL A 41 -4.33 12.75 -9.47
CA VAL A 41 -3.05 13.46 -9.28
C VAL A 41 -1.87 12.62 -9.79
N LEU A 42 -1.85 11.32 -9.50
CA LEU A 42 -0.78 10.43 -9.99
C LEU A 42 -0.82 10.27 -11.52
N GLY A 43 -2.01 10.31 -12.12
CA GLY A 43 -2.22 10.34 -13.56
C GLY A 43 -1.75 11.65 -14.19
N GLU A 44 -2.10 12.79 -13.62
CA GLU A 44 -1.64 14.12 -14.07
C GLU A 44 -0.12 14.26 -14.00
N LEU A 45 0.51 13.63 -13.01
CA LEU A 45 1.98 13.57 -12.88
C LEU A 45 2.63 12.54 -13.82
N GLY A 46 1.85 11.69 -14.51
CA GLY A 46 2.38 10.65 -15.40
C GLY A 46 3.18 9.55 -14.68
N VAL A 47 2.90 9.33 -13.39
CA VAL A 47 3.64 8.38 -12.54
C VAL A 47 2.80 7.22 -12.02
N ALA A 48 1.48 7.20 -12.29
CA ALA A 48 0.56 6.19 -11.76
C ALA A 48 1.03 4.74 -12.01
N GLU A 49 1.39 4.40 -13.24
CA GLU A 49 1.87 3.07 -13.61
C GLU A 49 3.16 2.70 -12.87
N ARG A 50 4.14 3.61 -12.86
CA ARG A 50 5.40 3.42 -12.13
C ARG A 50 5.18 3.22 -10.64
N VAL A 51 4.25 3.95 -10.03
CA VAL A 51 3.90 3.77 -8.61
C VAL A 51 3.27 2.39 -8.38
N ALA A 52 2.38 1.94 -9.27
CA ALA A 52 1.79 0.61 -9.19
C ALA A 52 2.85 -0.50 -9.25
N GLU A 53 3.77 -0.42 -10.22
CA GLU A 53 4.90 -1.36 -10.36
C GLU A 53 5.77 -1.40 -9.11
N ARG A 54 6.14 -0.22 -8.56
CA ARG A 54 6.95 -0.18 -7.33
C ARG A 54 6.24 -0.77 -6.13
N LEU A 55 4.92 -0.61 -6.04
CA LEU A 55 4.13 -1.24 -4.99
C LEU A 55 4.14 -2.76 -5.15
N ASP A 56 4.00 -3.28 -6.37
CA ASP A 56 4.10 -4.72 -6.63
C ASP A 56 5.46 -5.29 -6.22
N ASP A 57 6.55 -4.60 -6.54
CA ASP A 57 7.90 -5.00 -6.14
C ASP A 57 8.05 -5.06 -4.61
N ILE A 58 7.62 -4.01 -3.90
CA ILE A 58 7.72 -3.94 -2.44
C ILE A 58 6.88 -5.04 -1.80
N MET A 59 5.66 -5.24 -2.28
CA MET A 59 4.68 -6.14 -1.68
C MET A 59 4.91 -7.61 -2.03
N SER A 60 5.68 -7.88 -3.08
CA SER A 60 6.14 -9.23 -3.44
C SER A 60 7.37 -9.68 -2.64
N SER A 61 8.12 -8.74 -2.05
CA SER A 61 9.29 -9.05 -1.22
C SER A 61 8.94 -9.91 -0.01
N ASP A 62 9.72 -10.96 0.26
CA ASP A 62 9.58 -11.80 1.47
C ASP A 62 9.63 -10.98 2.75
N ASN A 63 10.36 -9.88 2.77
CA ASN A 63 10.36 -8.97 3.90
C ASN A 63 8.93 -8.50 4.16
N TYR A 64 8.25 -7.90 3.18
CA TYR A 64 6.89 -7.39 3.33
C TYR A 64 5.91 -8.48 3.78
N ARG A 65 5.99 -9.68 3.19
CA ARG A 65 5.14 -10.83 3.55
C ARG A 65 5.38 -11.35 4.97
N THR A 66 6.59 -11.17 5.51
CA THR A 66 7.02 -11.76 6.79
C THR A 66 7.05 -10.76 7.96
N HIS A 67 6.59 -9.51 7.78
CA HIS A 67 6.53 -8.48 8.85
C HIS A 67 5.66 -8.84 10.07
N SER A 68 5.19 -10.09 10.22
CA SER A 68 4.38 -10.54 11.36
C SER A 68 5.16 -11.14 12.56
N THR A 69 6.50 -11.19 12.60
CA THR A 69 7.23 -11.67 13.81
C THR A 69 8.36 -10.80 14.34
N LYS A 70 8.76 -9.73 13.65
CA LYS A 70 9.63 -8.69 14.23
C LYS A 70 9.00 -7.34 13.98
N VAL A 71 8.41 -6.78 15.04
CA VAL A 71 7.97 -5.39 15.07
C VAL A 71 9.22 -4.51 14.94
N SER A 72 9.59 -4.21 13.71
CA SER A 72 10.41 -3.05 13.39
C SER A 72 9.43 -1.95 12.99
N PRO A 73 9.11 -1.00 13.88
CA PRO A 73 8.32 0.16 13.49
C PRO A 73 9.04 0.85 12.32
N THR A 74 8.30 1.17 11.27
CA THR A 74 8.79 2.01 10.17
C THR A 74 9.42 3.28 10.75
N PRO A 75 10.72 3.54 10.54
CA PRO A 75 11.36 4.74 11.05
C PRO A 75 10.87 5.94 10.24
N ARG A 76 9.80 6.58 10.71
CA ARG A 76 9.32 7.86 10.18
C ARG A 76 9.16 8.93 11.27
N THR A 77 9.87 8.79 12.38
CA THR A 77 10.00 9.84 13.39
C THR A 77 11.42 9.85 13.94
N ASP A 78 12.30 10.55 13.21
CA ASP A 78 13.11 11.64 13.76
C ASP A 78 12.81 12.89 12.91
#